data_AF-A0A966NGG8-F1
#
_entry.id   AF-A0A966NGG8-F1
#
_cell.length_a   1.000
_cell.length_b   1.000
_cell.length_c   1.000
_cell.angle_alpha   90.00
_cell.angle_beta   90.00
_cell.angle_gamma   90.00
#
_symmetry.space_group_name_H-M   'P 1'
#
loop_
_entity.id
_entity.type
_entity.pdbx_description
1 polymer ?
#
loop_
_entity_poly.entity_id
_entity_poly.type
_entity_poly.pdbx_seq_one_letter_code
_entity_poly.pdbx_strand_id
1 'polypeptide(L)'
;MLANQAHDSIGGCSIDEVHRQMAGRTATAIGLADATTARILERTAGLSPDRHMPWDTSLDLAVFNPSPRTRTDVVRVPLDGFPLYRISVTDAGTHPLATAAGTVVGYEADGQPVRILRSTDPGRVRMVEDLPALDVELLVADVPAFGWRRIRLTTCDVPHDDHLDDGPVIDDGDGLRVEVAEDGTFTVTQHGRSVAGLAAVEDRGDRGDTYDFDPVDDDPGAQLRDVEIERRRHASGISRLIVTRRFTLPAELLADRSARSDTPVELTLRTEARVAPGLGRVDLEVSVDNPARDHRLRLLFPTGAPVEQFHAATTFGVARRSTAPVPHHRWWHPPTSTFPQQGWVAANGVTIAAPGLPEAEVTADGVIAITLLRAVGWLSHNELGTRPIAAGPTLITPEAQCTDGITASLTVRIDNGQCSDHTAARARHESARRRARLDRTERAQAGRGR
;
A
#
# COMPACT_ATOMS: atom_id res chain seq x y z
N MET A 1 -0.31 19.40 8.85
CA MET A 1 0.25 18.11 9.33
C MET A 1 0.32 18.03 10.85
N LEU A 2 1.12 18.84 11.55
CA LEU A 2 1.30 18.73 13.02
C LEU A 2 -0.01 18.79 13.83
N ALA A 3 -0.99 19.59 13.38
CA ALA A 3 -2.30 19.65 14.02
C ALA A 3 -3.07 18.31 14.02
N ASN A 4 -2.74 17.37 13.13
CA ASN A 4 -3.33 16.04 13.11
C ASN A 4 -2.61 15.05 14.04
N GLN A 5 -1.50 15.45 14.68
CA GLN A 5 -0.67 14.58 15.52
C GLN A 5 -1.03 14.63 17.01
N ALA A 6 -2.04 15.41 17.41
CA ALA A 6 -2.59 15.32 18.76
C ALA A 6 -3.09 13.88 19.01
N HIS A 7 -2.89 13.34 20.21
CA HIS A 7 -3.16 11.94 20.51
C HIS A 7 -4.60 11.52 20.18
N ASP A 8 -5.60 12.32 20.54
CA ASP A 8 -7.01 12.03 20.23
C ASP A 8 -7.35 12.12 18.73
N SER A 9 -6.54 12.87 17.97
CA SER A 9 -6.67 12.99 16.52
C SER A 9 -6.02 11.81 15.82
N ILE A 10 -4.72 11.60 16.03
CA ILE A 10 -3.97 10.53 15.32
C ILE A 10 -4.29 9.14 15.84
N GLY A 11 -4.73 9.02 17.08
CA GLY A 11 -5.22 7.78 17.67
C GLY A 11 -6.57 7.33 17.11
N GLY A 12 -7.25 8.18 16.32
CA GLY A 12 -8.54 7.83 15.74
C GLY A 12 -9.69 7.82 16.75
N CYS A 13 -9.50 8.41 17.93
CA CYS A 13 -10.39 8.26 19.08
C CYS A 13 -11.20 9.52 19.44
N SER A 14 -11.61 10.23 18.39
CA SER A 14 -12.50 11.39 18.41
C SER A 14 -13.81 11.11 17.67
N ILE A 15 -14.75 12.07 17.70
CA ILE A 15 -15.97 11.99 16.88
C ILE A 15 -15.68 12.18 15.39
N ASP A 16 -16.56 11.68 14.53
CA ASP A 16 -16.44 11.71 13.06
C ASP A 16 -16.06 13.08 12.48
N GLU A 17 -16.66 14.16 13.00
CA GLU A 17 -16.39 15.53 12.53
C GLU A 17 -14.90 15.91 12.67
N VAL A 18 -14.23 15.46 13.74
CA VAL A 18 -12.79 15.71 13.93
C VAL A 18 -11.99 15.03 12.82
N HIS A 19 -12.34 13.77 12.49
CA HIS A 19 -11.63 12.99 11.47
C HIS A 19 -11.90 13.50 10.04
N ARG A 20 -13.10 13.99 9.74
CA ARG A 20 -13.38 14.71 8.48
C ARG A 20 -12.50 15.95 8.33
N GLN A 21 -12.37 16.75 9.39
CA GLN A 21 -11.47 17.91 9.38
C GLN A 21 -9.98 17.50 9.29
N MET A 22 -9.59 16.38 9.91
CA MET A 22 -8.25 15.83 9.74
C MET A 22 -7.95 15.46 8.29
N ALA A 23 -8.90 14.81 7.60
CA ALA A 23 -8.75 14.45 6.19
C ALA A 23 -8.49 15.69 5.33
N GLY A 24 -9.24 16.78 5.54
CA GLY A 24 -8.98 18.07 4.88
C GLY A 24 -7.58 18.63 5.16
N ARG A 25 -7.16 18.63 6.44
CA ARG A 25 -5.81 19.08 6.86
C ARG A 25 -4.69 18.23 6.26
N THR A 26 -4.90 16.92 6.14
CA THR A 26 -3.96 16.00 5.48
C THR A 26 -3.89 16.28 3.99
N ALA A 27 -5.04 16.45 3.32
CA ALA A 27 -5.10 16.74 1.89
C ALA A 27 -4.38 18.06 1.53
N THR A 28 -4.57 19.11 2.34
CA THR A 28 -3.82 20.38 2.17
C THR A 28 -2.32 20.18 2.33
N ALA A 29 -1.89 19.41 3.35
CA ALA A 29 -0.47 19.17 3.59
C ALA A 29 0.19 18.37 2.45
N ILE A 30 -0.49 17.33 1.96
CA ILE A 30 -0.05 16.53 0.81
C ILE A 30 0.03 17.41 -0.44
N GLY A 31 -1.03 18.17 -0.75
CA GLY A 31 -1.05 19.04 -1.93
C GLY A 31 0.08 20.08 -1.94
N LEU A 32 0.39 20.66 -0.77
CA LEU A 32 1.52 21.59 -0.63
C LEU A 32 2.88 20.88 -0.80
N ALA A 33 3.03 19.69 -0.24
CA ALA A 33 4.24 18.89 -0.36
C ALA A 33 4.49 18.45 -1.81
N ASP A 34 3.46 17.97 -2.50
CA ASP A 34 3.53 17.54 -3.90
C ASP A 34 3.88 18.71 -4.82
N ALA A 35 3.20 19.86 -4.67
CA ALA A 35 3.48 21.04 -5.47
C ALA A 35 4.90 21.59 -5.25
N THR A 36 5.36 21.61 -3.99
CA THR A 36 6.73 22.02 -3.64
C THR A 36 7.76 21.05 -4.23
N THR A 37 7.53 19.75 -4.07
CA THR A 37 8.43 18.70 -4.56
C THR A 37 8.52 18.73 -6.07
N ALA A 38 7.40 18.81 -6.78
CA ALA A 38 7.36 18.90 -8.24
C ALA A 38 8.17 20.10 -8.74
N ARG A 39 7.94 21.29 -8.19
CA ARG A 39 8.69 22.50 -8.58
C ARG A 39 10.21 22.34 -8.39
N ILE A 40 10.65 21.78 -7.26
CA ILE A 40 12.08 21.57 -6.98
C ILE A 40 12.69 20.56 -7.95
N LEU A 41 12.01 19.43 -8.18
CA LEU A 41 12.49 18.39 -9.08
C LEU A 41 12.53 18.86 -10.53
N GLU A 42 11.52 19.59 -10.99
CA GLU A 42 11.48 20.20 -12.32
C GLU A 42 12.61 21.21 -12.54
N ARG A 43 12.92 22.03 -11.53
CA ARG A 43 14.09 22.92 -11.60
C ARG A 43 15.39 22.14 -11.65
N THR A 44 15.50 21.08 -10.86
CA THR A 44 16.68 20.19 -10.86
C THR A 44 16.83 19.48 -12.21
N ALA A 45 15.71 19.16 -12.87
CA ALA A 45 15.67 18.61 -14.22
C ALA A 45 15.99 19.63 -15.31
N GLY A 46 16.19 20.92 -14.96
CA GLY A 46 16.59 21.97 -15.90
C GLY A 46 15.42 22.76 -16.51
N LEU A 47 14.19 22.59 -16.02
CA LEU A 47 13.05 23.38 -16.53
C LEU A 47 13.12 24.85 -16.11
N SER A 48 12.64 25.72 -17.00
CA SER A 48 12.53 27.16 -16.78
C SER A 48 11.53 27.49 -15.64
N PRO A 49 11.48 28.75 -15.16
CA PRO A 49 10.46 29.16 -14.17
C PRO A 49 9.03 28.94 -14.59
N ASP A 50 8.80 29.00 -15.89
CA ASP A 50 7.50 28.77 -16.50
C ASP A 50 7.21 27.27 -16.65
N ARG A 51 8.14 26.38 -16.25
CA ARG A 51 7.97 24.92 -16.23
C ARG A 51 7.62 24.33 -17.61
N HIS A 52 8.01 25.02 -18.67
CA HIS A 52 7.74 24.58 -20.03
C HIS A 52 8.53 23.31 -20.33
N MET A 53 7.80 22.25 -20.63
CA MET A 53 8.33 21.01 -21.16
C MET A 53 8.80 21.22 -22.61
N PRO A 54 9.77 20.42 -23.07
CA PRO A 54 10.06 20.31 -24.50
C PRO A 54 8.79 19.95 -25.27
N TRP A 55 8.55 20.64 -26.39
CA TRP A 55 7.39 20.43 -27.25
C TRP A 55 7.58 19.18 -28.14
N ASP A 56 7.76 18.03 -27.50
CA ASP A 56 8.12 16.74 -28.08
C ASP A 56 7.42 15.61 -27.29
N THR A 57 7.44 14.40 -27.82
CA THR A 57 7.09 13.16 -27.15
C THR A 57 8.30 12.44 -26.55
N SER A 58 9.51 12.72 -27.03
CA SER A 58 10.77 12.26 -26.42
C SER A 58 11.24 13.21 -25.33
N LEU A 59 11.67 12.68 -24.18
CA LEU A 59 11.98 13.45 -22.97
C LEU A 59 13.27 12.99 -22.31
N ASP A 60 13.99 13.92 -21.68
CA ASP A 60 15.01 13.58 -20.68
C ASP A 60 14.38 13.57 -19.28
N LEU A 61 14.35 12.42 -18.64
CA LEU A 61 13.81 12.24 -17.30
C LEU A 61 14.94 12.39 -16.26
N ALA A 62 14.73 13.20 -15.23
CA ALA A 62 15.61 13.27 -14.07
C ALA A 62 15.02 12.47 -12.91
N VAL A 63 15.69 11.40 -12.51
CA VAL A 63 15.27 10.52 -11.42
C VAL A 63 16.13 10.81 -10.20
N PHE A 64 15.56 11.44 -9.17
CA PHE A 64 16.23 11.78 -7.92
C PHE A 64 16.02 10.71 -6.86
N ASN A 65 17.11 10.31 -6.20
CA ASN A 65 17.08 9.43 -5.04
C ASN A 65 17.30 10.25 -3.76
N PRO A 66 16.26 10.46 -2.94
CA PRO A 66 16.35 11.20 -1.69
C PRO A 66 16.90 10.37 -0.52
N SER A 67 17.32 9.14 -0.77
CA SER A 67 17.78 8.22 0.27
C SER A 67 19.30 8.36 0.45
N PRO A 68 19.84 8.12 1.66
CA PRO A 68 21.28 8.18 1.94
C PRO A 68 22.08 6.98 1.39
N ARG A 69 21.53 6.23 0.43
CA ARG A 69 22.14 5.04 -0.17
C ARG A 69 21.80 4.97 -1.64
N THR A 70 22.68 4.36 -2.44
CA THR A 70 22.37 4.01 -3.82
C THR A 70 21.10 3.16 -3.89
N ARG A 71 20.25 3.43 -4.88
CA ARG A 71 18.93 2.81 -5.00
C ARG A 71 18.65 2.41 -6.45
N THR A 72 18.33 1.14 -6.63
CA THR A 72 17.65 0.60 -7.80
C THR A 72 16.17 0.48 -7.47
N ASP A 73 15.28 1.00 -8.31
CA ASP A 73 13.84 0.88 -8.08
C ASP A 73 12.99 1.04 -9.34
N VAL A 74 11.74 0.60 -9.25
CA VAL A 74 10.72 0.86 -10.28
C VAL A 74 10.17 2.27 -10.07
N VAL A 75 10.29 3.10 -11.11
CA VAL A 75 9.81 4.47 -11.13
C VAL A 75 8.62 4.58 -12.07
N ARG A 76 7.59 5.32 -11.64
CA ARG A 76 6.45 5.69 -12.47
C ARG A 76 6.49 7.19 -12.74
N VAL A 77 6.48 7.59 -14.01
CA VAL A 77 6.56 8.99 -14.43
C VAL A 77 5.33 9.35 -15.25
N PRO A 78 4.58 10.40 -14.87
CA PRO A 78 3.50 10.89 -15.70
C PRO A 78 4.01 11.63 -16.93
N LEU A 79 3.40 11.32 -18.08
CA LEU A 79 3.67 11.97 -19.35
C LEU A 79 2.70 13.12 -19.58
N ASP A 80 2.77 14.15 -18.73
CA ASP A 80 1.93 15.34 -18.84
C ASP A 80 2.68 16.48 -19.53
N GLY A 81 2.12 16.99 -20.63
CA GLY A 81 2.66 18.16 -21.33
C GLY A 81 2.26 19.47 -20.64
N PHE A 82 3.24 20.37 -20.46
CA PHE A 82 2.99 21.74 -19.98
C PHE A 82 3.85 22.76 -20.74
N PRO A 83 3.30 23.89 -21.24
CA PRO A 83 1.88 24.23 -21.21
C PRO A 83 1.08 23.30 -22.12
N LEU A 84 -0.21 23.14 -21.82
CA LEU A 84 -1.07 22.22 -22.56
C LEU A 84 -1.31 22.67 -24.00
N TYR A 85 -1.37 23.98 -24.21
CA TYR A 85 -1.53 24.62 -25.50
C TYR A 85 -0.48 25.70 -25.68
N ARG A 86 -0.08 25.91 -26.92
CA ARG A 86 0.65 27.10 -27.36
C ARG A 86 -0.26 27.80 -28.36
N ILE A 87 -0.64 29.03 -28.06
CA ILE A 87 -1.42 29.87 -28.97
C ILE A 87 -0.65 31.16 -29.17
N SER A 88 -0.30 31.43 -30.41
CA SER A 88 0.34 32.66 -30.87
C SER A 88 -0.30 33.08 -32.20
N VAL A 89 0.07 34.26 -32.69
CA VAL A 89 -0.45 34.79 -33.96
C VAL A 89 -0.14 33.86 -35.15
N THR A 90 0.94 33.10 -35.08
CA THR A 90 1.46 32.27 -36.19
C THR A 90 1.46 30.77 -35.91
N ASP A 91 1.17 30.36 -34.68
CA ASP A 91 1.31 28.97 -34.25
C ASP A 91 0.28 28.67 -33.15
N ALA A 92 -0.56 27.68 -33.40
CA ALA A 92 -1.54 27.16 -32.47
C ALA A 92 -1.40 25.63 -32.43
N GLY A 93 -1.14 25.06 -31.26
CA GLY A 93 -0.92 23.63 -31.10
C GLY A 93 -1.25 23.13 -29.71
N THR A 94 -1.64 21.86 -29.64
CA THR A 94 -1.74 21.10 -28.39
C THR A 94 -0.41 20.39 -28.16
N HIS A 95 0.05 20.33 -26.90
CA HIS A 95 1.31 19.69 -26.55
C HIS A 95 1.31 18.22 -27.00
N PRO A 96 2.37 17.70 -27.65
CA PRO A 96 2.38 16.33 -28.17
C PRO A 96 2.07 15.25 -27.13
N LEU A 97 2.61 15.37 -25.91
CA LEU A 97 2.27 14.47 -24.79
C LEU A 97 0.77 14.41 -24.43
N ALA A 98 0.01 15.50 -24.66
CA ALA A 98 -1.42 15.52 -24.33
C ALA A 98 -2.28 14.69 -25.30
N THR A 99 -1.72 14.31 -26.45
CA THR A 99 -2.35 13.41 -27.43
C THR A 99 -1.59 12.09 -27.58
N ALA A 100 -0.55 11.85 -26.79
CA ALA A 100 0.33 10.68 -26.90
C ALA A 100 -0.41 9.35 -26.85
N ALA A 101 -1.48 9.25 -26.06
CA ALA A 101 -2.29 8.03 -25.98
C ALA A 101 -2.94 7.60 -27.32
N GLY A 102 -3.11 8.53 -28.26
CA GLY A 102 -3.64 8.25 -29.60
C GLY A 102 -2.59 8.26 -30.71
N THR A 103 -1.34 8.62 -30.42
CA THR A 103 -0.29 8.84 -31.43
C THR A 103 1.00 8.05 -31.19
N VAL A 104 1.32 7.74 -29.93
CA VAL A 104 2.52 6.99 -29.55
C VAL A 104 2.16 5.53 -29.34
N VAL A 105 2.88 4.65 -30.02
CA VAL A 105 2.71 3.20 -29.87
C VAL A 105 3.58 2.61 -28.77
N GLY A 106 4.80 3.12 -28.55
CA GLY A 106 5.73 2.59 -27.55
C GLY A 106 6.75 3.62 -27.06
N TYR A 107 7.40 3.29 -25.94
CA TYR A 107 8.52 4.03 -25.39
C TYR A 107 9.70 3.10 -25.02
N GLU A 108 10.90 3.65 -25.10
CA GLU A 108 12.13 3.07 -24.57
C GLU A 108 12.85 4.09 -23.69
N ALA A 109 13.54 3.60 -22.66
CA ALA A 109 14.35 4.39 -21.74
C ALA A 109 15.82 3.94 -21.86
N ASP A 110 16.69 4.80 -22.39
CA ASP A 110 18.08 4.46 -22.72
C ASP A 110 18.19 3.16 -23.56
N GLY A 111 17.24 2.95 -24.48
CA GLY A 111 17.15 1.75 -25.32
C GLY A 111 16.64 0.50 -24.60
N GLN A 112 16.08 0.63 -23.39
CA GLN A 112 15.46 -0.47 -22.65
C GLN A 112 13.93 -0.39 -22.70
N PRO A 113 13.23 -1.54 -22.66
CA PRO A 113 11.77 -1.59 -22.66
C PRO A 113 11.13 -0.80 -21.52
N VAL A 114 10.11 0.00 -21.83
CA VAL A 114 9.31 0.77 -20.87
C VAL A 114 7.85 0.35 -20.92
N ARG A 115 7.24 0.13 -19.75
CA ARG A 115 5.82 -0.21 -19.67
C ARG A 115 4.99 1.06 -19.73
N ILE A 116 4.09 1.15 -20.70
CA ILE A 116 3.09 2.22 -20.76
C ILE A 116 1.90 1.86 -19.88
N LEU A 117 1.51 2.77 -19.00
CA LEU A 117 0.35 2.63 -18.14
C LEU A 117 -0.69 3.69 -18.51
N ARG A 118 -1.95 3.26 -18.64
CA ARG A 118 -3.08 4.18 -18.77
C ARG A 118 -3.45 4.70 -17.38
N SER A 119 -3.32 6.00 -17.16
CA SER A 119 -3.63 6.61 -15.87
C SER A 119 -5.14 6.66 -15.67
N THR A 120 -5.59 6.14 -14.53
CA THR A 120 -6.98 6.22 -14.07
C THR A 120 -7.24 7.43 -13.17
N ASP A 121 -6.21 8.23 -12.85
CA ASP A 121 -6.34 9.42 -12.00
C ASP A 121 -7.32 10.44 -12.61
N PRO A 122 -8.47 10.71 -11.97
CA PRO A 122 -9.50 11.60 -12.52
C PRO A 122 -9.04 13.07 -12.55
N GLY A 123 -8.03 13.44 -11.77
CA GLY A 123 -7.44 14.78 -11.76
C GLY A 123 -6.47 15.04 -12.90
N ARG A 124 -6.12 14.02 -13.69
CA ARG A 124 -5.27 14.19 -14.88
C ARG A 124 -6.05 14.84 -16.00
N VAL A 125 -5.50 15.95 -16.50
CA VAL A 125 -6.08 16.69 -17.62
C VAL A 125 -6.08 15.80 -18.86
N ARG A 126 -7.24 15.67 -19.50
CA ARG A 126 -7.45 14.97 -20.78
C ARG A 126 -7.92 15.96 -21.81
N MET A 127 -7.30 15.96 -22.99
CA MET A 127 -7.71 16.81 -24.11
C MET A 127 -8.79 16.16 -24.98
N VAL A 128 -8.72 14.84 -25.11
CA VAL A 128 -9.71 14.03 -25.81
C VAL A 128 -10.35 13.13 -24.77
N GLU A 129 -11.69 13.20 -24.66
CA GLU A 129 -12.46 12.55 -23.60
C GLU A 129 -12.15 11.04 -23.50
N ASP A 130 -12.03 10.38 -24.65
CA ASP A 130 -11.80 8.94 -24.77
C ASP A 130 -10.33 8.51 -24.71
N LEU A 131 -9.39 9.47 -24.66
CA LEU A 131 -7.96 9.15 -24.55
C LEU A 131 -7.48 9.33 -23.10
N PRO A 132 -6.96 8.27 -22.46
CA PRO A 132 -6.44 8.37 -21.10
C PRO A 132 -5.11 9.14 -21.09
N ALA A 133 -4.78 9.77 -19.98
CA ALA A 133 -3.42 10.26 -19.77
C ALA A 133 -2.46 9.07 -19.61
N LEU A 134 -1.23 9.21 -20.09
CA LEU A 134 -0.22 8.14 -20.00
C LEU A 134 0.73 8.34 -18.83
N ASP A 135 1.16 7.24 -18.23
CA ASP A 135 2.37 7.16 -17.42
C ASP A 135 3.31 6.14 -18.04
N VAL A 136 4.60 6.28 -17.73
CA VAL A 136 5.60 5.25 -18.02
C VAL A 136 6.10 4.65 -16.72
N GLU A 137 6.31 3.34 -16.72
CA GLU A 137 6.93 2.59 -15.64
C GLU A 137 8.22 1.93 -16.13
N LEU A 138 9.32 2.20 -15.43
CA LEU A 138 10.66 1.76 -15.79
C LEU A 138 11.48 1.39 -14.55
N LEU A 139 12.39 0.42 -14.70
CA LEU A 139 13.37 0.08 -13.68
C LEU A 139 14.59 0.99 -13.84
N VAL A 140 14.93 1.75 -12.80
CA VAL A 140 16.08 2.65 -12.81
C VAL A 140 17.10 2.16 -11.80
N ALA A 141 18.23 1.66 -12.31
CA ALA A 141 19.29 1.11 -11.48
C ALA A 141 20.23 2.17 -10.90
N ASP A 142 20.82 1.87 -9.75
CA ASP A 142 22.00 2.53 -9.20
C ASP A 142 21.93 4.07 -9.14
N VAL A 143 20.77 4.62 -8.77
CA VAL A 143 20.66 6.07 -8.56
C VAL A 143 21.44 6.44 -7.29
N PRO A 144 22.46 7.32 -7.36
CA PRO A 144 23.34 7.61 -6.23
C PRO A 144 22.60 8.13 -4.99
N ALA A 145 23.17 7.92 -3.81
CA ALA A 145 22.67 8.48 -2.55
C ALA A 145 22.55 10.01 -2.64
N PHE A 146 21.38 10.56 -2.30
CA PHE A 146 21.07 12.00 -2.45
C PHE A 146 21.42 12.58 -3.83
N GLY A 147 21.45 11.73 -4.86
CA GLY A 147 21.83 12.07 -6.21
C GLY A 147 20.71 11.82 -7.20
N TRP A 148 21.00 12.00 -8.47
CA TRP A 148 20.05 11.76 -9.55
C TRP A 148 20.71 11.09 -10.75
N ARG A 149 19.89 10.49 -11.61
CA ARG A 149 20.28 10.01 -12.93
C ARG A 149 19.39 10.65 -14.00
N ARG A 150 19.98 10.94 -15.15
CA ARG A 150 19.25 11.30 -16.36
C ARG A 150 18.98 10.04 -17.18
N ILE A 151 17.75 9.87 -17.63
CA ILE A 151 17.29 8.77 -18.47
C ILE A 151 16.65 9.36 -19.72
N ARG A 152 17.08 8.94 -20.91
CA ARG A 152 16.49 9.41 -22.15
C ARG A 152 15.31 8.53 -22.54
N LEU A 153 14.13 9.12 -22.55
CA LEU A 153 12.88 8.49 -23.00
C LEU A 153 12.66 8.83 -24.48
N THR A 154 12.56 7.80 -25.33
CA THR A 154 12.32 7.94 -26.78
C THR A 154 11.12 7.11 -27.20
N THR A 155 10.39 7.55 -28.21
CA THR A 155 9.34 6.74 -28.82
C THR A 155 9.94 5.58 -29.61
N CYS A 156 9.24 4.45 -29.66
CA CYS A 156 9.57 3.32 -30.52
C CYS A 156 8.34 2.88 -31.32
N ASP A 157 8.57 2.20 -32.44
CA ASP A 157 7.51 1.75 -33.36
C ASP A 157 6.86 0.43 -32.92
N VAL A 158 7.48 -0.28 -31.98
CA VAL A 158 7.01 -1.57 -31.47
C VAL A 158 6.75 -1.43 -29.97
N PRO A 159 5.48 -1.56 -29.51
CA PRO A 159 5.19 -1.51 -28.07
C PRO A 159 5.83 -2.68 -27.32
N HIS A 160 6.15 -2.42 -26.06
CA HIS A 160 6.46 -3.46 -25.09
C HIS A 160 5.22 -3.73 -24.23
N ASP A 161 4.25 -4.44 -24.78
CA ASP A 161 3.04 -4.76 -24.02
C ASP A 161 3.30 -5.87 -22.97
N ASP A 162 2.45 -5.90 -21.95
CA ASP A 162 2.41 -7.02 -21.02
C ASP A 162 1.96 -8.30 -21.74
N HIS A 163 2.62 -9.42 -21.47
CA HIS A 163 2.06 -10.74 -21.72
C HIS A 163 1.11 -11.10 -20.57
N LEU A 164 -0.18 -11.27 -20.88
CA LEU A 164 -1.23 -11.61 -19.93
C LEU A 164 -1.58 -13.09 -20.01
N ASP A 165 -1.64 -13.77 -18.86
CA ASP A 165 -2.17 -15.12 -18.70
C ASP A 165 -2.63 -15.35 -17.25
N ASP A 166 -3.11 -16.55 -16.94
CA ASP A 166 -3.61 -16.98 -15.62
C ASP A 166 -2.58 -17.80 -14.83
N GLY A 167 -1.30 -17.79 -15.23
CA GLY A 167 -0.27 -18.60 -14.59
C GLY A 167 0.03 -18.13 -13.15
N PRO A 168 0.22 -19.04 -12.18
CA PRO A 168 0.29 -18.68 -10.76
C PRO A 168 1.67 -18.19 -10.29
N VAL A 169 2.63 -17.99 -11.18
CA VAL A 169 4.06 -17.83 -10.83
C VAL A 169 4.69 -16.63 -11.52
N ILE A 170 5.41 -15.81 -10.76
CA ILE A 170 6.33 -14.79 -11.27
C ILE A 170 7.70 -14.93 -10.62
N ASP A 171 8.72 -14.39 -11.28
CA ASP A 171 10.09 -14.30 -10.78
C ASP A 171 10.76 -13.03 -11.29
N ASP A 172 11.89 -12.66 -10.68
CA ASP A 172 12.70 -11.49 -11.07
C ASP A 172 13.88 -11.85 -12.00
N GLY A 173 14.03 -13.11 -12.39
CA GLY A 173 15.19 -13.61 -13.13
C GLY A 173 16.48 -13.76 -12.32
N ASP A 174 16.50 -13.34 -11.05
CA ASP A 174 17.68 -13.26 -10.18
C ASP A 174 17.55 -14.13 -8.90
N GLY A 175 16.61 -15.08 -8.92
CA GLY A 175 16.43 -16.08 -7.86
C GLY A 175 15.36 -15.76 -6.81
N LEU A 176 14.60 -14.66 -6.97
CA LEU A 176 13.35 -14.44 -6.24
C LEU A 176 12.18 -14.98 -7.09
N ARG A 177 11.38 -15.87 -6.49
CA ARG A 177 10.18 -16.46 -7.10
C ARG A 177 8.99 -16.26 -6.17
N VAL A 178 7.85 -15.92 -6.75
CA VAL A 178 6.55 -15.80 -6.07
C VAL A 178 5.55 -16.70 -6.76
N GLU A 179 4.84 -17.51 -5.98
CA GLU A 179 3.83 -18.45 -6.45
C GLU A 179 2.55 -18.30 -5.64
N VAL A 180 1.40 -18.38 -6.30
CA VAL A 180 0.08 -18.28 -5.66
C VAL A 180 -0.48 -19.68 -5.47
N ALA A 181 -0.88 -19.99 -4.24
CA ALA A 181 -1.55 -21.24 -3.90
C ALA A 181 -3.05 -21.20 -4.26
N GLU A 182 -3.74 -22.34 -4.17
CA GLU A 182 -5.18 -22.44 -4.50
C GLU A 182 -6.07 -21.52 -3.63
N ASP A 183 -5.65 -21.24 -2.39
CA ASP A 183 -6.34 -20.32 -1.48
C ASP A 183 -5.99 -18.83 -1.70
N GLY A 184 -5.17 -18.55 -2.72
CA GLY A 184 -4.71 -17.22 -3.08
C GLY A 184 -3.63 -16.65 -2.17
N THR A 185 -3.07 -17.44 -1.24
CA THR A 185 -1.87 -17.04 -0.48
C THR A 185 -0.61 -17.13 -1.32
N PHE A 186 0.43 -16.38 -0.94
CA PHE A 186 1.70 -16.37 -1.65
C PHE A 186 2.72 -17.30 -0.99
N THR A 187 3.47 -18.01 -1.82
CA THR A 187 4.73 -18.64 -1.47
C THR A 187 5.86 -17.84 -2.09
N VAL A 188 6.77 -17.34 -1.26
CA VAL A 188 7.96 -16.59 -1.72
C VAL A 188 9.19 -17.44 -1.49
N THR A 189 9.94 -17.69 -2.57
CA THR A 189 11.22 -18.40 -2.53
C THR A 189 12.35 -17.45 -2.89
N GLN A 190 13.34 -17.32 -2.00
CA GLN A 190 14.53 -16.51 -2.22
C GLN A 190 15.71 -17.11 -1.49
N HIS A 191 16.90 -17.05 -2.09
CA HIS A 191 18.16 -17.51 -1.48
C HIS A 191 18.13 -18.97 -0.97
N GLY A 192 17.35 -19.85 -1.62
CA GLY A 192 17.20 -21.26 -1.25
C GLY A 192 16.19 -21.53 -0.13
N ARG A 193 15.52 -20.50 0.39
CA ARG A 193 14.47 -20.61 1.40
C ARG A 193 13.11 -20.30 0.77
N SER A 194 12.11 -21.12 1.10
CA SER A 194 10.70 -20.91 0.73
C SER A 194 9.85 -20.67 1.96
N VAL A 195 8.97 -19.67 1.91
CA VAL A 195 8.00 -19.35 2.95
C VAL A 195 6.62 -19.26 2.31
N ALA A 196 5.71 -20.14 2.74
CA ALA A 196 4.36 -20.29 2.22
C ALA A 196 3.31 -19.63 3.13
N GLY A 197 2.09 -19.47 2.61
CA GLY A 197 0.95 -18.93 3.37
C GLY A 197 1.01 -17.42 3.62
N LEU A 198 1.82 -16.69 2.85
CA LEU A 198 1.99 -15.25 3.03
C LEU A 198 0.76 -14.48 2.54
N ALA A 199 0.42 -13.41 3.26
CA ALA A 199 -0.79 -12.62 3.07
C ALA A 199 -2.08 -13.45 3.19
N ALA A 200 -2.10 -14.47 4.06
CA ALA A 200 -3.35 -15.10 4.49
C ALA A 200 -4.23 -14.08 5.22
N VAL A 201 -5.55 -14.28 5.20
CA VAL A 201 -6.52 -13.34 5.76
C VAL A 201 -7.03 -13.86 7.09
N GLU A 202 -7.08 -12.98 8.08
CA GLU A 202 -7.84 -13.21 9.31
C GLU A 202 -8.88 -12.10 9.48
N ASP A 203 -10.12 -12.52 9.70
CA ASP A 203 -11.22 -11.64 10.13
C ASP A 203 -11.69 -12.08 11.51
N ARG A 204 -11.91 -11.12 12.40
CA ARG A 204 -12.56 -11.35 13.70
C ARG A 204 -13.46 -10.19 14.06
N GLY A 205 -14.59 -10.48 14.67
CA GLY A 205 -15.55 -9.54 15.18
C GLY A 205 -14.96 -8.71 16.30
N ASP A 206 -15.32 -7.42 16.31
CA ASP A 206 -14.83 -6.43 17.26
C ASP A 206 -16.00 -5.75 17.96
N ARG A 207 -16.21 -6.10 19.23
CA ARG A 207 -17.16 -5.44 20.17
C ARG A 207 -16.53 -4.24 20.86
N GLY A 208 -15.33 -3.86 20.44
CA GLY A 208 -14.56 -2.78 21.01
C GLY A 208 -15.10 -1.40 20.65
N ASP A 209 -14.16 -0.47 20.73
CA ASP A 209 -14.33 0.95 20.43
C ASP A 209 -13.06 1.51 19.80
N THR A 210 -12.97 2.82 19.56
CA THR A 210 -11.80 3.42 18.90
C THR A 210 -10.48 3.23 19.66
N TYR A 211 -10.49 2.86 20.94
CA TYR A 211 -9.28 2.61 21.73
C TYR A 211 -8.85 1.15 21.68
N ASP A 212 -9.79 0.24 21.95
CA ASP A 212 -9.46 -1.17 22.20
C ASP A 212 -10.26 -2.11 21.31
N PHE A 213 -9.58 -3.15 20.84
CA PHE A 213 -10.19 -4.32 20.20
C PHE A 213 -10.77 -5.23 21.29
N ASP A 214 -12.01 -5.69 21.12
CA ASP A 214 -12.65 -6.66 22.01
C ASP A 214 -13.23 -7.81 21.18
N PRO A 215 -12.54 -8.97 21.10
CA PRO A 215 -12.94 -10.04 20.19
C PRO A 215 -14.32 -10.60 20.54
N VAL A 216 -15.03 -11.03 19.50
CA VAL A 216 -16.19 -11.92 19.61
C VAL A 216 -15.69 -13.36 19.68
N ASP A 217 -16.16 -14.12 20.67
CA ASP A 217 -15.87 -15.55 20.76
C ASP A 217 -16.65 -16.34 19.70
N ASP A 218 -16.11 -17.48 19.26
CA ASP A 218 -16.73 -18.37 18.25
C ASP A 218 -17.13 -17.70 16.92
N ASP A 219 -16.43 -16.63 16.53
CA ASP A 219 -16.66 -15.96 15.23
C ASP A 219 -16.23 -16.85 14.04
N PRO A 220 -17.12 -17.12 13.06
CA PRO A 220 -16.77 -17.85 11.84
C PRO A 220 -15.70 -17.17 10.98
N GLY A 221 -15.50 -15.85 11.15
CA GLY A 221 -14.50 -15.06 10.43
C GLY A 221 -14.68 -15.08 8.91
N ALA A 222 -13.57 -14.95 8.19
CA ALA A 222 -13.53 -14.91 6.74
C ALA A 222 -13.62 -16.28 6.08
N GLN A 223 -14.67 -16.50 5.29
CA GLN A 223 -14.83 -17.70 4.49
C GLN A 223 -14.49 -17.42 3.03
N LEU A 224 -13.38 -17.98 2.54
CA LEU A 224 -12.96 -17.83 1.15
C LEU A 224 -14.00 -18.45 0.21
N ARG A 225 -14.40 -17.68 -0.81
CA ARG A 225 -15.38 -18.10 -1.82
C ARG A 225 -14.74 -18.35 -3.17
N ASP A 226 -13.83 -17.47 -3.56
CA ASP A 226 -13.28 -17.44 -4.91
C ASP A 226 -11.89 -16.79 -4.94
N VAL A 227 -11.07 -17.24 -5.89
CA VAL A 227 -9.72 -16.75 -6.15
C VAL A 227 -9.53 -16.59 -7.65
N GLU A 228 -9.34 -15.37 -8.10
CA GLU A 228 -8.98 -15.05 -9.48
C GLU A 228 -7.53 -14.61 -9.55
N ILE A 229 -6.78 -15.15 -10.52
CA ILE A 229 -5.38 -14.82 -10.76
C ILE A 229 -5.22 -14.22 -12.15
N GLU A 230 -4.50 -13.11 -12.21
CA GLU A 230 -4.03 -12.53 -13.47
C GLU A 230 -2.52 -12.28 -13.35
N ARG A 231 -1.75 -12.83 -14.29
CA ARG A 231 -0.31 -12.64 -14.38
C ARG A 231 0.05 -11.71 -15.53
N ARG A 232 0.90 -10.73 -15.23
CA ARG A 232 1.46 -9.81 -16.23
C ARG A 232 2.98 -9.89 -16.23
N ARG A 233 3.58 -10.17 -17.38
CA ARG A 233 5.03 -10.14 -17.58
C ARG A 233 5.38 -9.11 -18.64
N HIS A 234 6.33 -8.24 -18.32
CA HIS A 234 6.79 -7.21 -19.25
C HIS A 234 8.22 -7.48 -19.71
N ALA A 235 8.57 -6.98 -20.90
CA ALA A 235 9.91 -7.11 -21.48
C ALA A 235 11.03 -6.46 -20.64
N SER A 236 10.70 -5.56 -19.71
CA SER A 236 11.65 -5.00 -18.74
C SER A 236 11.99 -5.93 -17.57
N GLY A 237 11.40 -7.13 -17.51
CA GLY A 237 11.52 -8.08 -16.40
C GLY A 237 10.58 -7.79 -15.22
N ILE A 238 9.86 -6.66 -15.21
CA ILE A 238 8.88 -6.38 -14.17
C ILE A 238 7.67 -7.30 -14.34
N SER A 239 7.44 -8.15 -13.35
CA SER A 239 6.33 -9.11 -13.34
C SER A 239 5.34 -8.83 -12.22
N ARG A 240 4.07 -9.10 -12.47
CA ARG A 240 2.97 -8.93 -11.50
C ARG A 240 2.10 -10.17 -11.42
N LEU A 241 1.69 -10.52 -10.21
CA LEU A 241 0.59 -11.43 -9.92
C LEU A 241 -0.50 -10.62 -9.23
N ILE A 242 -1.63 -10.54 -9.89
CA ILE A 242 -2.83 -9.93 -9.37
C ILE A 242 -3.70 -11.07 -8.85
N VAL A 243 -4.01 -11.04 -7.56
CA VAL A 243 -4.86 -12.04 -6.91
C VAL A 243 -6.08 -11.32 -6.33
N THR A 244 -7.26 -11.63 -6.84
CA THR A 244 -8.54 -11.15 -6.29
C THR A 244 -9.17 -12.28 -5.50
N ARG A 245 -9.33 -12.09 -4.19
CA ARG A 245 -9.98 -13.05 -3.29
C ARG A 245 -11.31 -12.47 -2.81
N ARG A 246 -12.38 -13.26 -2.90
CA ARG A 246 -13.71 -12.89 -2.39
C ARG A 246 -14.03 -13.72 -1.16
N PHE A 247 -14.50 -13.07 -0.10
CA PHE A 247 -14.82 -13.70 1.18
C PHE A 247 -16.27 -13.42 1.56
N THR A 248 -16.93 -14.40 2.15
CA THR A 248 -18.19 -14.18 2.87
C THR A 248 -17.87 -13.91 4.34
N LEU A 249 -18.47 -12.83 4.87
CA LEU A 249 -18.33 -12.39 6.25
C LEU A 249 -19.71 -12.11 6.87
N PRO A 250 -19.86 -12.20 8.21
CA PRO A 250 -20.93 -11.54 8.92
C PRO A 250 -20.95 -10.02 8.66
N ALA A 251 -22.14 -9.47 8.45
CA ALA A 251 -22.32 -8.05 8.13
C ALA A 251 -21.95 -7.11 9.27
N GLU A 252 -22.33 -7.46 10.49
CA GLU A 252 -22.22 -6.63 11.69
C GLU A 252 -22.45 -7.47 12.95
N LEU A 253 -22.28 -6.88 14.14
CA LEU A 253 -22.72 -7.49 15.39
C LEU A 253 -24.25 -7.55 15.51
N LEU A 254 -24.75 -8.47 16.33
CA LEU A 254 -26.14 -8.43 16.81
C LEU A 254 -26.41 -7.13 17.59
N ALA A 255 -27.69 -6.76 17.71
CA ALA A 255 -28.10 -5.55 18.42
C ALA A 255 -27.65 -5.51 19.90
N ASP A 256 -27.57 -6.67 20.55
CA ASP A 256 -27.05 -6.82 21.92
C ASP A 256 -25.53 -7.01 21.99
N ARG A 257 -24.85 -7.00 20.83
CA ARG A 257 -23.40 -7.12 20.66
C ARG A 257 -22.82 -8.44 21.18
N SER A 258 -23.66 -9.45 21.43
CA SER A 258 -23.21 -10.73 22.01
C SER A 258 -22.43 -11.59 21.01
N ALA A 259 -22.78 -11.51 19.74
CA ALA A 259 -22.18 -12.26 18.65
C ALA A 259 -22.24 -11.48 17.33
N ARG A 260 -21.63 -12.04 16.29
CA ARG A 260 -21.75 -11.59 14.90
C ARG A 260 -23.09 -12.07 14.33
N SER A 261 -23.69 -11.29 13.44
CA SER A 261 -24.95 -11.65 12.79
C SER A 261 -24.76 -12.74 11.72
N ASP A 262 -25.82 -13.49 11.42
CA ASP A 262 -25.80 -14.49 10.34
C ASP A 262 -25.99 -13.88 8.93
N THR A 263 -26.15 -12.55 8.83
CA THR A 263 -26.35 -11.86 7.56
C THR A 263 -25.03 -11.83 6.79
N PRO A 264 -24.91 -12.47 5.62
CA PRO A 264 -23.66 -12.51 4.89
C PRO A 264 -23.48 -11.24 4.04
N VAL A 265 -22.24 -10.73 4.00
CA VAL A 265 -21.77 -9.73 3.03
C VAL A 265 -20.50 -10.24 2.35
N GLU A 266 -20.23 -9.75 1.15
CA GLU A 266 -19.05 -10.13 0.36
C GLU A 266 -17.95 -9.09 0.46
N LEU A 267 -16.82 -9.45 1.07
CA LEU A 267 -15.61 -8.63 1.07
C LEU A 267 -14.71 -9.02 -0.10
N THR A 268 -14.27 -8.03 -0.88
CA THR A 268 -13.30 -8.24 -1.96
C THR A 268 -11.93 -7.73 -1.54
N LEU A 269 -10.92 -8.61 -1.56
CA LEU A 269 -9.52 -8.30 -1.30
C LEU A 269 -8.71 -8.52 -2.57
N ARG A 270 -8.16 -7.44 -3.11
CA ARG A 270 -7.25 -7.48 -4.26
C ARG A 270 -5.81 -7.29 -3.78
N THR A 271 -4.91 -8.19 -4.17
CA THR A 271 -3.47 -8.07 -3.89
C THR A 271 -2.67 -8.17 -5.18
N GLU A 272 -1.96 -7.11 -5.55
CA GLU A 272 -0.94 -7.13 -6.62
C GLU A 272 0.44 -7.35 -6.01
N ALA A 273 1.02 -8.53 -6.23
CA ALA A 273 2.41 -8.82 -5.96
C ALA A 273 3.27 -8.44 -7.17
N ARG A 274 4.32 -7.64 -6.97
CA ARG A 274 5.27 -7.22 -8.00
C ARG A 274 6.68 -7.63 -7.62
N VAL A 275 7.39 -8.17 -8.60
CA VAL A 275 8.85 -8.38 -8.56
C VAL A 275 9.49 -7.68 -9.76
N ALA A 276 10.76 -7.28 -9.59
CA ALA A 276 11.55 -6.69 -10.66
C ALA A 276 13.03 -7.04 -10.48
N PRO A 277 13.79 -7.16 -11.58
CA PRO A 277 15.21 -7.53 -11.55
C PRO A 277 16.02 -6.67 -10.58
N GLY A 278 16.95 -7.29 -9.86
CA GLY A 278 17.87 -6.63 -8.93
C GLY A 278 17.25 -6.01 -7.67
N LEU A 279 15.93 -6.11 -7.42
CA LEU A 279 15.32 -5.55 -6.21
C LEU A 279 15.39 -6.48 -5.00
N GLY A 280 15.29 -7.80 -5.22
CA GLY A 280 15.38 -8.81 -4.15
C GLY A 280 14.30 -8.67 -3.07
N ARG A 281 13.09 -8.21 -3.43
CA ARG A 281 11.92 -8.09 -2.56
C ARG A 281 10.62 -8.23 -3.37
N VAL A 282 9.53 -8.57 -2.68
CA VAL A 282 8.19 -8.57 -3.27
C VAL A 282 7.44 -7.33 -2.77
N ASP A 283 7.00 -6.46 -3.67
CA ASP A 283 6.14 -5.35 -3.31
C ASP A 283 4.67 -5.78 -3.47
N LEU A 284 3.85 -5.56 -2.45
CA LEU A 284 2.42 -5.87 -2.44
C LEU A 284 1.62 -4.55 -2.44
N GLU A 285 0.71 -4.39 -3.38
CA GLU A 285 -0.37 -3.40 -3.29
C GLU A 285 -1.66 -4.13 -2.96
N VAL A 286 -2.30 -3.74 -1.86
CA VAL A 286 -3.51 -4.37 -1.34
C VAL A 286 -4.64 -3.36 -1.36
N SER A 287 -5.79 -3.73 -1.92
CA SER A 287 -7.03 -2.97 -1.77
C SER A 287 -8.16 -3.85 -1.23
N VAL A 288 -8.96 -3.29 -0.33
CA VAL A 288 -10.09 -3.93 0.33
C VAL A 288 -11.32 -3.08 0.08
N ASP A 289 -12.39 -3.69 -0.45
CA ASP A 289 -13.75 -3.15 -0.37
C ASP A 289 -14.44 -3.75 0.87
N ASN A 290 -14.89 -2.90 1.80
CA ASN A 290 -15.35 -3.33 3.12
C ASN A 290 -16.84 -3.04 3.36
N PRO A 291 -17.75 -3.99 3.07
CA PRO A 291 -19.16 -3.83 3.42
C PRO A 291 -19.48 -4.24 4.86
N ALA A 292 -18.54 -4.87 5.58
CA ALA A 292 -18.75 -5.37 6.94
C ALA A 292 -18.46 -4.30 7.99
N ARG A 293 -19.06 -4.48 9.17
CA ARG A 293 -18.93 -3.62 10.36
C ARG A 293 -18.47 -4.44 11.54
N ASP A 294 -17.99 -3.76 12.58
CA ASP A 294 -17.68 -4.35 13.88
C ASP A 294 -16.72 -5.55 13.77
N HIS A 295 -15.60 -5.34 13.09
CA HIS A 295 -14.60 -6.37 12.82
C HIS A 295 -13.20 -5.81 12.63
N ARG A 296 -12.22 -6.69 12.72
CA ARG A 296 -10.81 -6.42 12.44
C ARG A 296 -10.30 -7.38 11.38
N LEU A 297 -9.80 -6.80 10.29
CA LEU A 297 -9.22 -7.53 9.16
C LEU A 297 -7.69 -7.42 9.21
N ARG A 298 -7.00 -8.56 9.13
CA ARG A 298 -5.54 -8.65 9.17
C ARG A 298 -4.98 -9.49 8.02
N LEU A 299 -3.77 -9.15 7.59
CA LEU A 299 -2.94 -10.04 6.79
C LEU A 299 -1.94 -10.77 7.68
N LEU A 300 -1.83 -12.07 7.48
CA LEU A 300 -0.94 -12.97 8.20
C LEU A 300 0.25 -13.34 7.31
N PHE A 301 1.43 -13.32 7.91
CA PHE A 301 2.69 -13.67 7.28
C PHE A 301 3.42 -14.69 8.16
N PRO A 302 3.15 -16.00 7.97
CA PRO A 302 3.89 -17.06 8.64
C PRO A 302 5.38 -16.94 8.31
N THR A 303 6.25 -17.14 9.31
CA THR A 303 7.70 -17.06 9.12
C THR A 303 8.39 -18.43 9.03
N GLY A 304 7.62 -19.51 9.18
CA GLY A 304 8.03 -20.90 8.99
C GLY A 304 8.62 -21.59 10.22
N ALA A 305 8.68 -20.91 11.37
CA ALA A 305 9.13 -21.49 12.63
C ALA A 305 8.60 -20.67 13.82
N PRO A 306 8.50 -21.25 15.04
CA PRO A 306 8.24 -20.50 16.26
C PRO A 306 9.27 -19.38 16.51
N VAL A 307 8.89 -18.36 17.28
CA VAL A 307 9.76 -17.23 17.61
C VAL A 307 9.50 -16.72 19.03
N GLU A 308 10.57 -16.49 19.79
CA GLU A 308 10.50 -15.89 21.14
C GLU A 308 10.84 -14.40 21.14
N GLN A 309 11.71 -13.97 20.22
CA GLN A 309 12.21 -12.60 20.11
C GLN A 309 12.17 -12.15 18.66
N PHE A 310 11.71 -10.92 18.44
CA PHE A 310 11.58 -10.32 17.11
C PHE A 310 11.89 -8.83 17.16
N HIS A 311 11.98 -8.20 15.98
CA HIS A 311 12.30 -6.79 15.86
C HIS A 311 11.19 -6.03 15.15
N ALA A 312 10.93 -4.79 15.58
CA ALA A 312 9.99 -3.89 14.95
C ALA A 312 10.54 -2.46 14.92
N ALA A 313 10.24 -1.73 13.86
CA ALA A 313 10.56 -0.32 13.75
C ALA A 313 9.84 0.51 14.82
N THR A 314 10.57 1.40 15.48
CA THR A 314 10.01 2.38 16.42
C THR A 314 10.61 3.77 16.15
N THR A 315 10.20 4.76 16.95
CA THR A 315 10.64 6.16 16.84
C THR A 315 12.17 6.22 16.93
N PHE A 316 12.81 6.56 15.81
CA PHE A 316 14.27 6.67 15.67
C PHE A 316 15.07 5.39 16.04
N GLY A 317 14.46 4.21 15.99
CA GLY A 317 15.16 2.99 16.38
C GLY A 317 14.46 1.69 16.02
N VAL A 318 15.02 0.62 16.56
CA VAL A 318 14.52 -0.75 16.42
C VAL A 318 14.23 -1.30 17.81
N ALA A 319 12.98 -1.69 18.05
CA ALA A 319 12.58 -2.33 19.30
C ALA A 319 12.74 -3.84 19.17
N ARG A 320 13.51 -4.44 20.09
CA ARG A 320 13.49 -5.89 20.30
C ARG A 320 12.31 -6.23 21.21
N ARG A 321 11.42 -7.10 20.76
CA ARG A 321 10.17 -7.49 21.43
C ARG A 321 10.11 -9.00 21.62
N SER A 322 9.26 -9.44 22.55
CA SER A 322 9.09 -10.87 22.88
C SER A 322 7.65 -11.32 22.68
N THR A 323 7.47 -12.57 22.30
CA THR A 323 6.18 -13.27 22.25
C THR A 323 5.81 -13.93 23.59
N ALA A 324 6.71 -13.87 24.58
CA ALA A 324 6.46 -14.43 25.90
C ALA A 324 5.26 -13.74 26.57
N PRO A 325 4.36 -14.49 27.23
CA PRO A 325 3.26 -13.91 27.98
C PRO A 325 3.75 -12.91 29.03
N VAL A 326 3.12 -11.74 29.10
CA VAL A 326 3.43 -10.73 30.11
C VAL A 326 2.58 -11.00 31.36
N PRO A 327 3.19 -11.24 32.53
CA PRO A 327 2.44 -11.38 33.78
C PRO A 327 1.72 -10.07 34.12
N HIS A 328 0.39 -10.12 34.19
CA HIS A 328 -0.45 -8.91 34.31
C HIS A 328 -1.51 -8.99 35.39
N HIS A 329 -1.40 -9.94 36.33
CA HIS A 329 -2.35 -10.10 37.46
C HIS A 329 -2.51 -8.86 38.36
N ARG A 330 -1.62 -7.87 38.25
CA ARG A 330 -1.70 -6.58 38.97
C ARG A 330 -2.12 -5.41 38.08
N TRP A 331 -2.33 -5.65 36.80
CA TRP A 331 -2.64 -4.61 35.84
C TRP A 331 -4.15 -4.41 35.80
N TRP A 332 -4.58 -3.15 35.80
CA TRP A 332 -5.99 -2.82 35.67
C TRP A 332 -6.51 -3.11 34.26
N HIS A 333 -5.67 -2.85 33.25
CA HIS A 333 -5.92 -3.18 31.85
C HIS A 333 -4.91 -4.24 31.42
N PRO A 334 -5.35 -5.45 31.01
CA PRO A 334 -4.44 -6.47 30.51
C PRO A 334 -3.60 -5.98 29.32
N PRO A 335 -2.36 -6.49 29.15
CA PRO A 335 -1.54 -6.16 28.01
C PRO A 335 -2.17 -6.70 26.73
N THR A 336 -2.20 -5.86 25.69
CA THR A 336 -2.59 -6.29 24.35
C THR A 336 -1.47 -7.11 23.70
N SER A 337 -1.84 -8.07 22.84
CA SER A 337 -0.86 -8.80 22.02
C SER A 337 -0.31 -7.95 20.88
N THR A 338 -1.07 -6.94 20.45
CA THR A 338 -0.69 -6.00 19.40
C THR A 338 0.27 -4.93 19.91
N PHE A 339 0.99 -4.31 18.99
CA PHE A 339 1.90 -3.22 19.25
C PHE A 339 1.97 -2.21 18.10
N PRO A 340 2.34 -0.96 18.39
CA PRO A 340 2.61 0.03 17.36
C PRO A 340 3.95 -0.25 16.66
N GLN A 341 3.94 -0.17 15.33
CA GLN A 341 5.11 -0.29 14.46
C GLN A 341 5.20 0.92 13.51
N GLN A 342 6.42 1.38 13.19
CA GLN A 342 6.65 2.59 12.39
C GLN A 342 7.23 2.35 10.98
N GLY A 343 6.99 1.18 10.42
CA GLY A 343 7.20 0.88 9.02
C GLY A 343 7.56 -0.57 8.71
N TRP A 344 8.08 -1.36 9.65
CA TRP A 344 8.36 -2.78 9.44
C TRP A 344 8.40 -3.61 10.73
N VAL A 345 8.19 -4.92 10.56
CA VAL A 345 8.35 -5.99 11.56
C VAL A 345 9.17 -7.12 10.94
N ALA A 346 10.09 -7.71 11.71
CA ALA A 346 10.92 -8.82 11.25
C ALA A 346 11.05 -9.93 12.32
N ALA A 347 10.80 -11.16 11.89
CA ALA A 347 10.94 -12.38 12.69
C ALA A 347 11.45 -13.52 11.80
N ASN A 348 12.34 -14.35 12.34
CA ASN A 348 12.89 -15.53 11.64
C ASN A 348 13.39 -15.23 10.21
N GLY A 349 14.00 -14.07 9.95
CA GLY A 349 14.50 -13.70 8.62
C GLY A 349 13.44 -13.29 7.60
N VAL A 350 12.16 -13.23 7.98
CA VAL A 350 11.09 -12.63 7.17
C VAL A 350 10.87 -11.21 7.66
N THR A 351 10.94 -10.23 6.75
CA THR A 351 10.63 -8.82 7.02
C THR A 351 9.38 -8.40 6.27
N ILE A 352 8.42 -7.83 6.99
CA ILE A 352 7.22 -7.20 6.44
C ILE A 352 7.33 -5.71 6.69
N ALA A 353 7.50 -4.93 5.62
CA ALA A 353 7.34 -3.48 5.70
C ALA A 353 5.90 -3.10 5.36
N ALA A 354 5.28 -2.27 6.20
CA ALA A 354 3.88 -1.86 6.10
C ALA A 354 3.73 -0.41 6.60
N PRO A 355 4.35 0.59 5.94
CA PRO A 355 4.21 1.98 6.35
C PRO A 355 2.75 2.44 6.22
N GLY A 356 2.24 3.05 7.28
CA GLY A 356 0.85 3.52 7.33
C GLY A 356 -0.15 2.51 7.91
N LEU A 357 0.28 1.30 8.26
CA LEU A 357 -0.49 0.31 9.00
C LEU A 357 0.12 0.12 10.40
N PRO A 358 -0.23 0.96 11.39
CA PRO A 358 0.56 1.08 12.62
C PRO A 358 0.42 -0.11 13.58
N GLU A 359 -0.62 -0.94 13.46
CA GLU A 359 -0.86 -2.06 14.38
C GLU A 359 -0.32 -3.37 13.81
N ALA A 360 0.50 -4.07 14.59
CA ALA A 360 0.98 -5.41 14.28
C ALA A 360 0.96 -6.31 15.51
N GLU A 361 1.01 -7.62 15.28
CA GLU A 361 1.21 -8.66 16.29
C GLU A 361 2.21 -9.68 15.77
N VAL A 362 2.99 -10.32 16.66
CA VAL A 362 3.80 -11.49 16.31
C VAL A 362 3.45 -12.60 17.29
N THR A 363 2.97 -13.72 16.78
CA THR A 363 2.57 -14.87 17.59
C THR A 363 3.78 -15.74 17.94
N ALA A 364 3.68 -16.54 19.01
CA ALA A 364 4.74 -17.47 19.41
C ALA A 364 5.06 -18.52 18.33
N ASP A 365 4.07 -18.91 17.52
CA ASP A 365 4.24 -19.81 16.37
C ASP A 365 4.92 -19.14 15.17
N GLY A 366 5.28 -17.85 15.30
CA GLY A 366 6.02 -17.10 14.30
C GLY A 366 5.18 -16.61 13.14
N VAL A 367 3.98 -16.11 13.40
CA VAL A 367 3.17 -15.39 12.42
C VAL A 367 3.27 -13.89 12.69
N ILE A 368 3.68 -13.11 11.69
CA ILE A 368 3.56 -11.65 11.74
C ILE A 368 2.16 -11.30 11.21
N ALA A 369 1.32 -10.69 12.05
CA ALA A 369 0.01 -10.20 11.66
C ALA A 369 0.05 -8.68 11.52
N ILE A 370 -0.41 -8.15 10.38
CA ILE A 370 -0.54 -6.72 10.12
C ILE A 370 -2.03 -6.39 9.99
N THR A 371 -2.53 -5.49 10.83
CA THR A 371 -3.93 -5.05 10.76
C THR A 371 -4.11 -4.11 9.57
N LEU A 372 -5.02 -4.46 8.65
CA LEU A 372 -5.39 -3.62 7.51
C LEU A 372 -6.38 -2.56 7.94
N LEU A 373 -7.47 -2.97 8.59
CA LEU A 373 -8.49 -2.08 9.13
C LEU A 373 -9.13 -2.68 10.38
N ARG A 374 -9.69 -1.81 11.20
CA ARG A 374 -10.50 -2.15 12.37
C ARG A 374 -11.72 -1.23 12.37
N ALA A 375 -12.89 -1.83 12.22
CA ALA A 375 -14.17 -1.17 12.05
C ALA A 375 -14.97 -1.28 13.36
N VAL A 376 -15.33 -0.13 13.94
CA VAL A 376 -16.09 -0.03 15.20
C VAL A 376 -17.11 1.09 15.15
N GLY A 377 -18.19 0.98 15.93
CA GLY A 377 -19.26 1.98 15.97
C GLY A 377 -19.20 3.00 17.10
N TRP A 378 -18.22 2.91 18.00
CA TRP A 378 -18.19 3.70 19.24
C TRP A 378 -16.82 4.35 19.48
N LEU A 379 -16.84 5.59 19.98
CA LEU A 379 -15.65 6.27 20.48
C LEU A 379 -15.11 5.52 21.71
N SER A 380 -15.94 5.35 22.73
CA SER A 380 -15.60 4.58 23.94
C SER A 380 -16.83 3.83 24.44
N HIS A 381 -16.66 2.59 24.87
CA HIS A 381 -17.71 1.75 25.45
C HIS A 381 -17.35 1.31 26.88
N ASN A 382 -18.37 1.09 27.71
CA ASN A 382 -18.22 0.71 29.13
C ASN A 382 -18.26 -0.80 29.35
N GLU A 383 -18.78 -1.56 28.38
CA GLU A 383 -19.01 -3.01 28.50
C GLU A 383 -18.05 -3.76 27.57
N LEU A 384 -16.74 -3.62 27.80
CA LEU A 384 -15.72 -4.37 27.06
C LEU A 384 -15.18 -5.51 27.91
N GLY A 385 -14.96 -6.68 27.31
CA GLY A 385 -14.26 -7.79 27.97
C GLY A 385 -12.78 -7.48 28.20
N THR A 386 -12.16 -6.74 27.28
CA THR A 386 -10.74 -6.38 27.32
C THR A 386 -10.41 -5.20 28.21
N ARG A 387 -11.35 -4.28 28.50
CA ARG A 387 -11.12 -3.10 29.35
C ARG A 387 -12.28 -2.84 30.33
N PRO A 388 -12.01 -2.71 31.64
CA PRO A 388 -13.05 -2.61 32.68
C PRO A 388 -13.70 -1.21 32.86
N ILE A 389 -13.15 -0.14 32.27
CA ILE A 389 -13.68 1.23 32.39
C ILE A 389 -13.59 1.95 31.05
N ALA A 390 -14.52 2.85 30.72
CA ALA A 390 -14.41 3.69 29.52
C ALA A 390 -13.09 4.48 29.48
N ALA A 391 -12.48 4.55 28.29
CA ALA A 391 -11.34 5.41 28.00
C ALA A 391 -11.76 6.86 27.66
N GLY A 392 -13.03 7.06 27.27
CA GLY A 392 -13.59 8.36 26.90
C GLY A 392 -15.12 8.40 26.99
N PRO A 393 -15.76 9.47 26.47
CA PRO A 393 -17.22 9.57 26.48
C PRO A 393 -17.87 8.51 25.58
N THR A 394 -19.00 7.96 26.02
CA THR A 394 -19.79 7.00 25.23
C THR A 394 -20.55 7.71 24.13
N LEU A 395 -19.94 7.78 22.95
CA LEU A 395 -20.46 8.42 21.75
C LEU A 395 -20.40 7.46 20.56
N ILE A 396 -21.43 7.51 19.71
CA ILE A 396 -21.49 6.73 18.47
C ILE A 396 -20.64 7.44 17.41
N THR A 397 -19.84 6.66 16.68
CA THR A 397 -18.93 7.11 15.61
C THR A 397 -19.13 6.23 14.37
N PRO A 398 -20.23 6.41 13.61
CA PRO A 398 -20.54 5.53 12.49
C PRO A 398 -19.48 5.53 11.38
N GLU A 399 -18.75 6.63 11.17
CA GLU A 399 -17.67 6.65 10.17
C GLU A 399 -16.43 5.84 10.59
N ALA A 400 -16.30 5.48 11.87
CA ALA A 400 -15.23 4.59 12.36
C ALA A 400 -15.44 3.11 11.97
N GLN A 401 -16.54 2.80 11.26
CA GLN A 401 -16.75 1.48 10.64
C GLN A 401 -15.91 1.27 9.36
N CYS A 402 -15.22 2.31 8.86
CA CYS A 402 -14.30 2.19 7.72
C CYS A 402 -14.90 1.48 6.49
N THR A 403 -16.16 1.79 6.14
CA THR A 403 -16.88 1.17 5.03
C THR A 403 -16.30 1.53 3.66
N ASP A 404 -15.49 2.59 3.57
CA ASP A 404 -14.76 2.95 2.35
C ASP A 404 -13.59 1.98 2.06
N GLY A 405 -13.28 1.05 2.98
CA GLY A 405 -12.19 0.09 2.82
C GLY A 405 -10.81 0.72 3.00
N ILE A 406 -9.78 0.07 2.45
CA ILE A 406 -8.40 0.56 2.53
C ILE A 406 -7.57 0.12 1.33
N THR A 407 -6.67 1.01 0.88
CA THR A 407 -5.52 0.65 0.06
C THR A 407 -4.23 0.76 0.88
N ALA A 408 -3.39 -0.27 0.82
CA ALA A 408 -2.13 -0.36 1.55
C ALA A 408 -0.99 -0.92 0.68
N SER A 409 0.20 -0.37 0.86
CA SER A 409 1.42 -0.87 0.22
C SER A 409 2.28 -1.58 1.26
N LEU A 410 2.65 -2.82 0.99
CA LEU A 410 3.52 -3.63 1.82
C LEU A 410 4.72 -4.12 1.01
N THR A 411 5.78 -4.55 1.70
CA THR A 411 6.91 -5.24 1.07
C THR A 411 7.27 -6.46 1.90
N VAL A 412 7.48 -7.59 1.23
CA VAL A 412 7.98 -8.83 1.81
C VAL A 412 9.42 -9.06 1.37
N ARG A 413 10.28 -9.41 2.34
CA ARG A 413 11.68 -9.75 2.07
C ARG A 413 12.12 -10.96 2.88
N ILE A 414 12.84 -11.88 2.25
CA ILE A 414 13.36 -13.10 2.88
C ILE A 414 14.89 -13.05 2.93
N ASP A 415 15.41 -13.07 4.15
CA ASP A 415 16.83 -13.10 4.46
C ASP A 415 17.28 -14.50 4.92
N ASN A 416 18.53 -14.85 4.60
CA ASN A 416 19.18 -16.11 5.02
C ASN A 416 19.67 -16.11 6.50
N GLY A 417 19.29 -15.12 7.30
CA GLY A 417 19.74 -14.99 8.69
C GLY A 417 18.82 -14.13 9.54
N GLN A 418 19.17 -13.94 10.83
CA GLN A 418 18.48 -12.97 11.68
C GLN A 418 18.60 -11.57 11.07
N CYS A 419 17.48 -10.85 11.00
CA CYS A 419 17.43 -9.51 10.42
C CYS A 419 18.40 -8.60 11.19
N SER A 420 19.39 -8.03 10.51
CA SER A 420 20.22 -6.97 11.09
C SER A 420 19.45 -5.65 11.03
N ASP A 421 19.70 -4.73 11.97
CA ASP A 421 19.09 -3.38 12.00
C ASP A 421 19.19 -2.66 10.63
N HIS A 422 20.27 -2.92 9.89
CA HIS A 422 20.52 -2.36 8.56
C HIS A 422 19.61 -2.95 7.48
N THR A 423 19.33 -4.25 7.49
CA THR A 423 18.49 -4.89 6.48
C THR A 423 17.03 -4.50 6.63
N ALA A 424 16.60 -4.25 7.85
CA ALA A 424 15.24 -3.86 8.18
C ALA A 424 14.95 -2.37 7.90
N ALA A 425 15.91 -1.47 8.17
CA ALA A 425 15.83 -0.05 7.78
C ALA A 425 15.72 0.14 6.26
N ARG A 426 16.25 -0.79 5.45
CA ARG A 426 16.10 -0.78 3.98
C ARG A 426 14.64 -0.98 3.57
N ALA A 427 13.92 -1.90 4.19
CA ALA A 427 12.53 -2.23 3.85
C ALA A 427 11.59 -1.02 4.04
N ARG A 428 11.77 -0.21 5.10
CA ARG A 428 10.97 1.00 5.35
C ARG A 428 11.00 2.01 4.20
N HIS A 429 12.18 2.27 3.64
CA HIS A 429 12.38 3.29 2.60
C HIS A 429 11.84 2.85 1.24
N GLU A 430 11.71 1.55 1.04
CA GLU A 430 11.30 0.94 -0.22
C GLU A 430 9.77 0.98 -0.35
N SER A 431 9.01 0.74 0.73
CA SER A 431 7.53 0.77 0.72
C SER A 431 6.90 2.18 0.82
N ALA A 432 7.62 3.20 1.30
CA ALA A 432 7.03 4.48 1.73
C ALA A 432 6.60 5.47 0.62
N ARG A 433 6.56 5.11 -0.67
CA ARG A 433 6.34 6.08 -1.77
C ARG A 433 5.28 5.77 -2.84
N ARG A 434 4.32 4.86 -2.58
CA ARG A 434 3.19 4.65 -3.52
C ARG A 434 1.83 5.25 -3.10
N ARG A 435 1.76 5.92 -1.94
CA ARG A 435 0.50 6.47 -1.38
C ARG A 435 -0.01 7.78 -2.00
N ALA A 436 0.71 8.42 -2.92
CA ALA A 436 0.35 9.76 -3.40
C ALA A 436 -0.61 9.80 -4.61
N ARG A 437 -1.05 8.66 -5.16
CA ARG A 437 -1.89 8.68 -6.38
C ARG A 437 -3.16 7.82 -6.37
N LEU A 438 -3.33 6.92 -5.40
CA LEU A 438 -4.46 5.99 -5.36
C LEU A 438 -5.68 6.54 -4.57
N ASP A 439 -5.46 7.43 -3.60
CA ASP A 439 -6.54 7.95 -2.72
C ASP A 439 -7.60 8.83 -3.43
N ARG A 440 -7.37 9.24 -4.69
CA ARG A 440 -8.36 9.99 -5.48
C ARG A 440 -9.18 9.12 -6.44
N THR A 441 -8.77 7.89 -6.67
CA THR A 441 -9.28 7.09 -7.81
C THR A 441 -10.54 6.29 -7.44
N GLU A 442 -10.66 5.79 -6.21
CA GLU A 442 -11.79 4.93 -5.80
C GLU A 442 -13.01 5.70 -5.27
N ARG A 443 -12.81 6.90 -4.70
CA ARG A 443 -13.92 7.75 -4.20
C ARG A 443 -14.91 8.21 -5.28
N ALA A 444 -14.54 8.14 -6.56
CA ALA A 444 -15.42 8.51 -7.68
C ALA A 444 -16.34 7.36 -8.14
N GLN A 445 -16.04 6.10 -7.79
CA GLN A 445 -16.84 4.94 -8.22
C GLN A 445 -17.98 4.60 -7.24
N ALA A 446 -17.81 4.84 -5.93
CA ALA A 446 -18.87 4.59 -4.94
C ALA A 446 -20.05 5.59 -4.98
N GLY A 447 -19.91 6.73 -5.68
CA GLY A 447 -20.92 7.79 -5.75
C GLY A 447 -21.90 7.71 -6.93
N ARG A 448 -21.76 6.73 -7.83
CA ARG A 448 -22.65 6.56 -9.00
C ARG A 448 -23.46 5.27 -8.90
N GLY A 449 -24.24 5.20 -7.84
CA GLY A 449 -25.22 4.14 -7.57
C GLY A 449 -26.39 4.69 -6.75
N ARG A 450 -27.02 5.77 -7.23
CA ARG A 450 -28.37 6.19 -6.84
C ARG A 450 -29.10 6.76 -8.04
#